data_AF-A0A5M6CWL8-F1
#
_entry.id   AF-A0A5M6CWL8-F1
#
_cell.length_a   1.000
_cell.length_b   1.000
_cell.length_c   1.000
_cell.angle_alpha   90.00
_cell.angle_beta   90.00
_cell.angle_gamma   90.00
#
_symmetry.space_group_name_H-M   'P 1'
#
loop_
_entity.id
_entity.type
_entity.pdbx_description
1 polymer ?
#
loop_
_entity_poly.entity_id
_entity_poly.type
_entity_poly.pdbx_seq_one_letter_code
_entity_poly.pdbx_strand_id
1 'polypeptide(L)'
;MKENKQVYADISVISNPDILPPEKFSVIMKAFLDAELADCLMFGTDNGDIAKVISAVESLTFMSKKQKKKVYYQNAEQFFGRIKKLNYYETTSHVFALPGQL
;
A
#
# COMPACT_ATOMS: atom_id res chain seq x y z
N MET A 1 9.99 -8.72 -1.51
CA MET A 1 9.89 -7.26 -1.20
C MET A 1 11.27 -6.61 -0.99
N LYS A 2 12.17 -7.15 -0.16
CA LYS A 2 13.52 -6.55 0.01
C LYS A 2 14.34 -6.49 -1.29
N GLU A 3 14.35 -7.59 -2.02
CA GLU A 3 15.12 -7.75 -3.27
C GLU A 3 14.48 -7.04 -4.47
N ASN A 4 13.17 -6.81 -4.43
CA ASN A 4 12.44 -6.12 -5.50
C ASN A 4 11.55 -5.03 -4.93
N LYS A 5 11.98 -3.77 -5.10
CA LYS A 5 11.32 -2.55 -4.59
C LYS A 5 10.00 -2.21 -5.31
N GLN A 6 9.57 -3.01 -6.28
CA GLN A 6 8.28 -2.86 -6.97
C GLN A 6 7.19 -3.77 -6.39
N VAL A 7 7.53 -4.67 -5.47
CA VAL A 7 6.56 -5.55 -4.81
C VAL A 7 5.99 -4.87 -3.57
N TYR A 8 4.67 -4.73 -3.54
CA TYR A 8 3.90 -4.22 -2.42
C TYR A 8 2.94 -5.31 -1.93
N ALA A 9 2.51 -5.22 -0.67
CA ALA A 9 1.48 -6.05 -0.10
C ALA A 9 0.48 -5.18 0.65
N ASP A 10 -0.80 -5.50 0.59
CA ASP A 10 -1.77 -4.92 1.50
C ASP A 10 -1.97 -5.79 2.75
N ILE A 11 -2.48 -5.19 3.82
CA ILE A 11 -2.73 -5.86 5.11
C ILE A 11 -4.19 -6.27 5.30
N SER A 12 -4.99 -6.28 4.22
CA SER A 12 -6.46 -6.28 4.31
C SER A 12 -7.05 -7.39 5.18
N VAL A 13 -6.80 -8.64 4.80
CA VAL A 13 -7.33 -9.81 5.51
C VAL A 13 -6.75 -9.91 6.93
N ILE A 14 -5.45 -9.67 7.09
CA ILE A 14 -4.77 -9.87 8.38
C ILE A 14 -5.07 -8.77 9.41
N SER A 15 -5.56 -7.61 8.97
CA SER A 15 -5.96 -6.51 9.85
C SER A 15 -7.42 -6.59 10.31
N ASN A 16 -8.19 -7.57 9.81
CA ASN A 16 -9.55 -7.81 10.26
C ASN A 16 -9.56 -8.70 11.53
N PRO A 17 -9.97 -8.18 12.70
CA PRO A 17 -9.99 -8.95 13.95
C PRO A 17 -11.00 -10.10 13.96
N ASP A 18 -11.99 -10.10 13.05
CA ASP A 18 -12.93 -11.20 12.90
C ASP A 18 -12.30 -12.42 12.17
N ILE A 19 -11.13 -12.22 11.53
CA ILE A 19 -10.38 -13.27 10.80
C ILE A 19 -9.10 -13.65 11.55
N LEU A 20 -8.35 -12.66 12.03
CA LEU A 20 -7.08 -12.86 12.72
C LEU A 20 -7.07 -12.16 14.09
N PRO A 21 -6.75 -12.86 15.19
CA PRO A 21 -6.66 -12.24 16.50
C PRO A 21 -5.70 -11.04 16.53
N PRO A 22 -6.04 -9.94 17.25
CA PRO A 22 -5.21 -8.73 17.30
C PRO A 22 -3.76 -8.97 17.72
N GLU A 23 -3.50 -9.94 18.60
CA GLU A 23 -2.16 -10.28 19.08
C GLU A 23 -1.32 -10.87 17.94
N LYS A 24 -1.91 -11.73 17.11
CA LYS A 24 -1.23 -12.29 15.93
C LYS A 24 -0.98 -11.22 14.88
N PHE A 25 -1.96 -10.35 14.64
CA PHE A 25 -1.79 -9.20 13.75
C PHE A 25 -0.62 -8.30 14.22
N SER A 26 -0.58 -8.00 15.52
CA SER A 26 0.49 -7.23 16.16
C SER A 26 1.88 -7.85 15.94
N VAL A 27 2.01 -9.17 16.16
CA VAL A 27 3.27 -9.92 15.92
C VAL A 27 3.69 -9.86 14.44
N ILE A 28 2.76 -10.07 13.51
CA ILE A 28 3.05 -10.02 12.06
C ILE A 28 3.52 -8.61 11.67
N MET A 29 2.81 -7.58 12.12
CA MET A 29 3.16 -6.20 11.81
C MET A 29 4.50 -5.82 12.41
N LYS A 30 4.81 -6.27 13.62
CA LYS A 30 6.13 -6.09 14.23
C LYS A 30 7.22 -6.74 13.39
N ALA A 31 7.03 -7.97 12.94
CA ALA A 31 7.97 -8.68 12.08
C ALA A 31 8.20 -7.96 10.74
N PHE A 32 7.15 -7.41 10.11
CA PHE A 32 7.32 -6.63 8.88
C PHE A 32 8.12 -5.33 9.10
N LEU A 33 7.91 -4.64 10.21
CA LEU A 33 8.65 -3.41 10.51
C LEU A 33 10.10 -3.69 10.87
N ASP A 34 10.35 -4.73 11.66
CA ASP A 34 11.71 -5.16 12.01
C ASP A 34 12.47 -5.66 10.76
N ALA A 35 11.74 -6.16 9.75
CA ALA A 35 12.26 -6.45 8.42
C ALA A 35 12.31 -5.23 7.48
N GLU A 36 12.10 -4.00 7.97
CA GLU A 36 12.16 -2.76 7.17
C GLU A 36 11.19 -2.73 5.97
N LEU A 37 10.04 -3.40 6.08
CA LEU A 37 9.05 -3.50 4.99
C LEU A 37 7.96 -2.42 5.05
N ALA A 38 8.07 -1.45 5.97
CA ALA A 38 7.06 -0.41 6.18
C ALA A 38 6.69 0.37 4.89
N ASP A 39 7.63 0.50 3.96
CA ASP A 39 7.49 1.30 2.72
C ASP A 39 6.78 0.53 1.57
N CYS A 40 6.39 -0.71 1.82
CA CYS A 40 5.74 -1.58 0.85
C CYS A 40 4.47 -2.26 1.41
N LEU A 41 3.99 -1.81 2.56
CA LEU A 41 2.71 -2.24 3.14
C LEU A 41 1.61 -1.22 2.84
N MET A 42 0.43 -1.69 2.45
CA MET A 42 -0.73 -0.86 2.14
C MET A 42 -1.94 -1.25 2.98
N PHE A 43 -2.77 -0.29 3.32
CA PHE A 43 -4.05 -0.55 3.96
C PHE A 43 -5.08 -1.06 2.95
N GLY A 44 -5.92 -1.98 3.41
CA GLY A 44 -7.12 -2.44 2.72
C GLY A 44 -8.06 -3.05 3.76
N THR A 45 -9.32 -3.25 3.41
CA THR A 45 -10.30 -3.89 4.32
C THR A 45 -10.78 -5.24 3.83
N ASP A 46 -10.56 -5.56 2.55
CA ASP A 46 -11.17 -6.72 1.87
C ASP A 46 -12.69 -6.77 2.09
N ASN A 47 -13.34 -5.61 2.07
CA ASN A 47 -14.76 -5.42 2.37
C ASN A 47 -15.19 -5.70 3.83
N GLY A 48 -14.24 -5.90 4.75
CA GLY A 48 -14.50 -5.99 6.19
C GLY A 48 -14.92 -4.65 6.82
N ASP A 49 -15.38 -4.71 8.08
CA ASP A 49 -15.76 -3.52 8.86
C ASP A 49 -14.56 -2.57 9.03
N ILE A 50 -14.61 -1.44 8.33
CA ILE A 50 -13.53 -0.46 8.30
C ILE A 50 -13.18 0.08 9.69
N ALA A 51 -14.15 0.23 10.60
CA ALA A 51 -13.89 0.77 11.94
C ALA A 51 -13.08 -0.22 12.77
N LYS A 52 -13.39 -1.52 12.66
CA LYS A 52 -12.61 -2.59 13.31
C LYS A 52 -11.18 -2.65 12.77
N VAL A 53 -11.03 -2.59 11.45
CA VAL A 53 -9.73 -2.66 10.78
C VAL A 53 -8.85 -1.44 11.13
N ILE A 54 -9.43 -0.24 11.14
CA ILE A 54 -8.73 0.98 11.60
C ILE A 54 -8.31 0.83 13.07
N SER A 55 -9.21 0.35 13.93
CA SER A 55 -8.90 0.15 15.37
C SER A 55 -7.75 -0.84 15.56
N ALA A 56 -7.70 -1.92 14.77
CA ALA A 56 -6.61 -2.88 14.79
C ALA A 56 -5.26 -2.21 14.47
N VAL A 57 -5.18 -1.40 13.41
CA VAL A 57 -3.96 -0.64 13.06
C VAL A 57 -3.63 0.39 14.13
N GLU A 58 -4.63 1.08 14.69
CA GLU A 58 -4.40 2.09 15.71
C GLU A 58 -3.86 1.51 17.02
N SER A 59 -4.25 0.28 17.35
CA SER A 59 -3.77 -0.44 18.55
C SER A 59 -2.28 -0.78 18.51
N LEU A 60 -1.62 -0.69 17.35
CA LEU A 60 -0.19 -0.96 17.19
C LEU A 60 0.66 0.19 17.75
N THR A 61 0.93 0.15 19.06
CA THR A 61 1.66 1.22 19.79
C THR A 61 3.11 1.37 19.37
N PHE A 62 3.71 0.35 18.77
CA PHE A 62 5.09 0.38 18.27
C PHE A 62 5.22 1.09 16.90
N MET A 63 4.12 1.41 16.24
CA MET A 63 4.13 2.16 14.98
C MET A 63 4.11 3.67 15.24
N SER A 64 5.07 4.37 14.66
CA SER A 64 5.03 5.84 14.61
C SER A 64 3.87 6.34 13.74
N LYS A 65 3.41 7.56 14.01
CA LYS A 65 2.42 8.25 13.15
C LYS A 65 2.84 8.29 11.68
N LYS A 66 4.15 8.44 11.42
CA LYS A 66 4.72 8.43 10.06
C LYS A 66 4.56 7.07 9.38
N GLN A 67 4.82 5.98 10.09
CA GLN A 67 4.63 4.62 9.55
C GLN A 67 3.15 4.32 9.29
N LYS A 68 2.26 4.68 10.22
CA LYS A 68 0.81 4.52 10.03
C LYS A 68 0.33 5.30 8.79
N LYS A 69 0.78 6.55 8.62
CA LYS A 69 0.48 7.38 7.44
C LYS A 69 0.91 6.71 6.13
N LYS A 70 2.08 6.08 6.11
CA LYS A 70 2.57 5.32 4.95
C LYS A 70 1.66 4.16 4.59
N VAL A 71 1.33 3.34 5.59
CA VAL A 71 0.44 2.17 5.43
C VAL A 71 -0.96 2.62 4.98
N TYR A 72 -1.55 3.62 5.64
CA TYR A 72 -2.90 4.08 5.33
C TYR A 72 -3.07 4.55 3.90
N TYR A 73 -2.10 5.29 3.36
CA TYR A 73 -2.30 5.84 2.02
C TYR A 73 -1.04 6.17 1.22
N GLN A 74 0.08 6.62 1.81
CA GLN A 74 1.20 7.11 0.98
C GLN A 74 1.82 6.02 0.11
N ASN A 75 1.86 4.77 0.62
CA ASN A 75 2.35 3.64 -0.16
C ASN A 75 1.40 3.30 -1.31
N ALA A 76 0.08 3.38 -1.08
CA ALA A 76 -0.92 3.18 -2.11
C ALA A 76 -0.89 4.29 -3.17
N GLU A 77 -0.77 5.56 -2.76
CA GLU A 77 -0.56 6.69 -3.67
C GLU A 77 0.67 6.49 -4.55
N GLN A 78 1.78 6.03 -3.96
CA GLN A 78 3.00 5.75 -4.72
C GLN A 78 2.81 4.57 -5.68
N PHE A 79 2.15 3.50 -5.26
CA PHE A 79 1.94 2.30 -6.07
C PHE A 79 1.02 2.59 -7.26
N PHE A 80 -0.18 3.11 -7.02
CA PHE A 80 -1.17 3.39 -8.06
C PHE A 80 -0.87 4.67 -8.84
N GLY A 81 -0.19 5.65 -8.24
CA GLY A 81 0.21 6.89 -8.91
C GLY A 81 1.24 6.68 -10.03
N ARG A 82 2.05 5.61 -9.97
CA ARG A 82 2.96 5.22 -11.07
C ARG A 82 2.21 4.87 -12.36
N ILE A 83 1.01 4.29 -12.25
CA ILE A 83 0.19 3.90 -13.41
C ILE A 83 -0.26 5.14 -14.19
N LYS A 84 -0.60 6.25 -13.50
CA LYS A 84 -0.97 7.50 -14.18
C LYS A 84 0.17 8.10 -15.02
N LYS A 85 1.42 7.98 -14.57
CA LYS A 85 2.57 8.51 -15.33
C LYS A 85 2.83 7.71 -16.61
N LEU A 86 2.77 6.38 -16.56
CA LEU A 86 2.95 5.54 -17.74
C LEU A 86 1.88 5.84 -18.82
N ASN A 87 0.61 5.94 -18.41
CA ASN A 87 -0.49 6.24 -19.35
C ASN A 87 -0.38 7.64 -19.96
N TYR A 88 0.15 8.63 -19.23
CA TYR A 88 0.33 9.99 -19.76
C TYR A 88 1.38 10.05 -20.88
N TYR A 89 2.49 9.29 -20.75
CA TYR A 89 3.53 9.24 -21.77
C TYR A 89 3.10 8.42 -23.00
N GLU A 90 2.33 7.34 -22.84
CA GLU A 90 1.80 6.57 -23.98
C GLU A 90 0.76 7.37 -24.79
N THR A 91 -0.10 8.14 -24.14
CA THR A 91 -1.09 8.97 -24.85
C THR A 91 -0.47 10.19 -25.56
N THR A 92 0.60 10.80 -25.03
CA THR A 92 1.28 11.91 -25.72
C THR A 92 2.20 11.47 -26.86
N SER A 93 2.72 10.24 -26.82
CA SER A 93 3.58 9.69 -27.88
C SER A 93 2.83 9.40 -29.19
N HIS A 94 1.50 9.26 -29.15
CA HIS A 94 0.65 9.05 -30.34
C HIS A 94 -0.01 10.32 -30.89
N VAL A 95 0.15 11.47 -30.24
CA VAL A 95 -0.45 12.74 -30.69
C VAL A 95 0.51 13.60 -31.53
N PHE A 96 1.78 13.19 -31.67
CA PHE A 96 2.79 13.89 -32.50
C PHE A 96 3.19 13.13 -33.78
N ALA A 97 2.26 12.40 -34.41
CA ALA A 97 2.42 12.07 -35.83
C ALA A 97 2.09 13.33 -36.66
N LEU A 98 3.14 14.05 -37.07
CA LEU A 98 3.07 15.28 -37.85
C LEU A 98 2.27 15.07 -39.17
N PRO A 99 1.34 15.98 -39.54
CA PRO A 99 0.74 15.96 -40.87
C PRO A 99 1.73 16.58 -41.87
N GLY A 100 2.25 15.77 -42.80
CA GLY A 100 2.90 16.28 -44.01
C GLY A 100 4.19 15.56 -44.42
N GLN A 101 4.07 14.30 -44.87
CA GLN A 101 5.00 13.70 -45.84
C GLN A 101 4.23 12.71 -46.73
N LEU A 102 3.63 13.23 -47.80
CA LEU A 102 3.41 12.56 -49.10
C LEU A 102 3.42 13.64 -50.17
#